data_AF-A0A091G0D5-F1
#
_entry.id   AF-A0A091G0D5-F1
#
_cell.length_a   1.000
_cell.length_b   1.000
_cell.length_c   1.000
_cell.angle_alpha   90.00
_cell.angle_beta   90.00
_cell.angle_gamma   90.00
#
_symmetry.space_group_name_H-M   'P 1'
#
loop_
_entity.id
_entity.type
_entity.pdbx_description
1 polymer ?
#
loop_
_entity_poly.entity_id
_entity_poly.type
_entity_poly.pdbx_seq_one_letter_code
_entity_poly.pdbx_strand_id
1 'polypeptide(L)'
;MTSVKEQETTGKLRFFLQKWDNAHKAARSHILDNFIESNDGKTEQELELEFSHGASLFLARLTAWLRVTYMYSTCLNKLLKSISVFLSAASGQRYVIEFLETGGVLILLEILGLNHLKEEDKRESVKLLQLVADTGRECKEIICESYGVQSLTEFLATSNSAEAQGDVQVLLDSLGHNNPKHQNQVYKGLVAVLPRDSRRAQRLALQMLGAMQ
;
A
#
# COMPACT_ATOMS: atom_id res chain seq x y z
N MET A 1 -25.38 30.20 4.33
CA MET A 1 -25.78 30.00 2.91
C MET A 1 -24.50 29.66 2.15
N THR A 2 -24.36 28.41 1.69
CA THR A 2 -23.23 27.99 0.83
C THR A 2 -23.32 28.70 -0.52
N SER A 3 -22.17 29.08 -1.08
CA SER A 3 -22.10 29.75 -2.37
C SER A 3 -22.57 28.84 -3.52
N VAL A 4 -23.15 29.39 -4.59
CA VAL A 4 -23.57 28.63 -5.79
C VAL A 4 -22.42 27.78 -6.34
N LYS A 5 -21.19 28.32 -6.29
CA LYS A 5 -19.97 27.63 -6.73
C LYS A 5 -19.64 26.40 -5.86
N GLU A 6 -19.89 26.45 -4.55
CA GLU A 6 -19.68 25.32 -3.63
C GLU A 6 -20.74 24.22 -3.83
N GLN A 7 -21.97 24.61 -4.18
CA GLN A 7 -23.03 23.65 -4.50
C GLN A 7 -22.73 22.88 -5.80
N GLU A 8 -22.20 23.55 -6.82
CA GLU A 8 -21.78 22.91 -8.07
C GLU A 8 -20.60 21.94 -7.88
N THR A 9 -19.59 22.33 -7.09
CA THR A 9 -18.42 21.46 -6.83
C THR A 9 -18.80 20.23 -6.01
N THR A 10 -19.66 20.40 -5.00
CA THR A 10 -20.24 19.29 -4.24
C THR A 10 -21.06 18.35 -5.13
N GLY A 11 -21.78 18.90 -6.11
CA GLY A 11 -22.52 18.12 -7.12
C GLY A 11 -21.60 17.25 -7.99
N LYS A 12 -20.45 17.77 -8.41
CA LYS A 12 -19.45 17.03 -9.20
C LYS A 12 -18.86 15.86 -8.42
N LEU A 13 -18.48 16.07 -7.15
CA LEU A 13 -18.00 15.00 -6.27
C LEU A 13 -19.05 13.89 -6.16
N ARG A 14 -20.31 14.25 -5.85
CA ARG A 14 -21.39 13.27 -5.69
C ARG A 14 -21.59 12.44 -6.96
N PHE A 15 -21.58 13.10 -8.12
CA PHE A 15 -21.69 12.42 -9.41
C PHE A 15 -20.52 11.46 -9.67
N PHE A 16 -19.29 11.87 -9.36
CA PHE A 16 -18.11 11.01 -9.48
C PHE A 16 -18.21 9.77 -8.58
N LEU A 17 -18.56 9.95 -7.30
CA LEU A 17 -18.72 8.84 -6.36
C LEU A 17 -19.84 7.89 -6.79
N GLN A 18 -20.98 8.42 -7.25
CA GLN A 18 -22.08 7.61 -7.78
C GLN A 18 -21.67 6.83 -9.05
N LYS A 19 -20.82 7.41 -9.90
CA LYS A 19 -20.26 6.72 -11.06
C LYS A 19 -19.36 5.56 -10.62
N TRP A 20 -18.53 5.73 -9.59
CA TRP A 20 -17.73 4.65 -9.02
C TRP A 20 -18.59 3.53 -8.41
N ASP A 21 -19.59 3.91 -7.61
CA ASP A 21 -20.46 2.98 -6.89
C ASP A 21 -21.26 2.10 -7.86
N ASN A 22 -21.74 2.67 -8.99
CA ASN A 22 -22.52 1.95 -10.01
C ASN A 22 -21.67 1.31 -11.12
N ALA A 23 -20.36 1.53 -11.15
CA ALA A 23 -19.51 1.04 -12.23
C ALA A 23 -19.29 -0.48 -12.16
N HIS A 24 -19.39 -1.14 -13.32
CA HIS A 24 -18.90 -2.51 -13.49
C HIS A 24 -17.37 -2.55 -13.61
N LYS A 25 -16.79 -3.76 -13.61
CA LYS A 25 -15.33 -3.99 -13.63
C LYS A 25 -14.55 -3.11 -14.64
N ALA A 26 -14.91 -3.13 -15.92
CA ALA A 26 -14.20 -2.35 -16.94
C ALA A 26 -14.31 -0.83 -16.70
N ALA A 27 -15.48 -0.32 -16.33
CA ALA A 27 -15.67 1.09 -16.01
C ALA A 27 -14.87 1.50 -14.77
N ARG A 28 -14.80 0.65 -13.73
CA ARG A 28 -13.93 0.89 -12.56
C ARG A 28 -12.47 0.94 -12.97
N SER A 29 -12.00 0.03 -13.83
CA SER A 29 -10.64 0.10 -14.36
C SER A 29 -10.35 1.46 -15.00
N HIS A 30 -11.22 1.95 -15.88
CA HIS A 30 -11.03 3.24 -16.53
C HIS A 30 -11.08 4.41 -15.55
N ILE A 31 -11.95 4.35 -14.54
CA ILE A 31 -11.99 5.38 -13.48
C ILE A 31 -10.64 5.41 -12.72
N LEU A 32 -10.08 4.24 -12.39
CA LEU A 32 -8.78 4.14 -11.70
C LEU A 32 -7.64 4.67 -12.58
N ASP A 33 -7.59 4.30 -13.86
CA ASP A 33 -6.57 4.80 -14.80
C ASP A 33 -6.59 6.33 -14.87
N ASN A 34 -7.78 6.90 -15.15
CA ASN A 34 -7.95 8.36 -15.23
C ASN A 34 -7.59 9.05 -13.91
N PHE A 35 -7.95 8.44 -12.77
CA PHE A 35 -7.64 8.98 -11.46
C PHE A 35 -6.14 9.04 -11.22
N ILE A 36 -5.41 7.94 -11.48
CA ILE A 36 -3.95 7.87 -11.33
C ILE A 36 -3.29 8.91 -12.24
N GLU A 37 -3.62 8.91 -13.53
CA GLU A 37 -3.02 9.84 -14.52
C GLU A 37 -3.23 11.31 -14.14
N SER A 38 -4.37 11.64 -13.53
CA SER A 38 -4.71 13.02 -13.19
C SER A 38 -4.15 13.46 -11.83
N ASN A 39 -3.82 12.53 -10.93
CA ASN A 39 -3.57 12.85 -9.52
C ASN A 39 -2.21 12.39 -8.98
N ASP A 40 -1.42 11.64 -9.73
CA ASP A 40 -0.10 11.23 -9.30
C ASP A 40 0.80 12.43 -8.96
N GLY A 41 1.52 12.33 -7.83
CA GLY A 41 2.40 13.39 -7.32
C GLY A 41 1.71 14.61 -6.68
N LYS A 42 0.37 14.64 -6.57
CA LYS A 42 -0.35 15.74 -5.90
C LYS A 42 -0.15 15.75 -4.39
N THR A 43 -0.24 16.94 -3.82
CA THR A 43 -0.32 17.18 -2.38
C THR A 43 -1.71 16.87 -1.84
N GLU A 44 -1.85 16.71 -0.51
CA GLU A 44 -3.16 16.56 0.13
C GLU A 44 -4.11 17.72 -0.20
N GLN A 45 -3.60 18.95 -0.22
CA GLN A 45 -4.41 20.14 -0.50
C GLN A 45 -4.96 20.13 -1.92
N GLU A 46 -4.15 19.74 -2.91
CA GLU A 46 -4.60 19.64 -4.30
C GLU A 46 -5.65 18.54 -4.48
N LEU A 47 -5.45 17.39 -3.83
CA LEU A 47 -6.44 16.32 -3.80
C LEU A 47 -7.75 16.80 -3.16
N GLU A 48 -7.71 17.43 -2.00
CA GLU A 48 -8.93 17.91 -1.34
C GLU A 48 -9.61 19.01 -2.17
N LEU A 49 -8.86 19.89 -2.84
CA LEU A 49 -9.45 20.87 -3.76
C LEU A 49 -10.15 20.21 -4.94
N GLU A 50 -9.54 19.20 -5.57
CA GLU A 50 -10.14 18.45 -6.68
C GLU A 50 -11.44 17.75 -6.25
N PHE A 51 -11.44 17.18 -5.05
CA PHE A 51 -12.55 16.42 -4.50
C PHE A 51 -13.48 17.23 -3.61
N SER A 52 -13.44 18.58 -3.66
CA SER A 52 -14.33 19.44 -2.85
C SER A 52 -14.31 19.11 -1.35
N HIS A 53 -13.12 18.85 -0.80
CA HIS A 53 -12.85 18.39 0.57
C HIS A 53 -13.41 17.00 0.90
N GLY A 54 -13.64 16.18 -0.14
CA GLY A 54 -14.17 14.82 -0.05
C GLY A 54 -13.21 13.75 -0.54
N ALA A 55 -11.90 14.02 -0.64
CA ALA A 55 -10.93 13.06 -1.18
C ALA A 55 -10.89 11.77 -0.33
N SER A 56 -10.97 11.93 0.98
CA SER A 56 -11.05 10.85 1.97
C SER A 56 -12.25 9.91 1.76
N LEU A 57 -13.37 10.44 1.26
CA LEU A 57 -14.55 9.62 0.93
C LEU A 57 -14.29 8.70 -0.27
N PHE A 58 -13.42 9.11 -1.20
CA PHE A 58 -13.02 8.25 -2.29
C PHE A 58 -12.01 7.21 -1.83
N LEU A 59 -11.02 7.58 -1.00
CA LEU A 59 -10.11 6.63 -0.36
C LEU A 59 -10.87 5.54 0.41
N ALA A 60 -11.89 5.90 1.21
CA ALA A 60 -12.74 4.96 1.93
C ALA A 60 -13.46 3.96 0.99
N ARG A 61 -13.85 4.39 -0.21
CA ARG A 61 -14.44 3.50 -1.23
C ARG A 61 -13.42 2.59 -1.88
N LEU A 62 -12.21 3.09 -2.15
CA LEU A 62 -11.12 2.28 -2.70
C LEU A 62 -10.69 1.20 -1.71
N THR A 63 -10.55 1.53 -0.43
CA THR A 63 -10.19 0.57 0.63
C THR A 63 -11.29 -0.46 0.88
N ALA A 64 -12.56 -0.03 0.93
CA ALA A 64 -13.69 -0.95 1.00
C ALA A 64 -13.74 -1.89 -0.21
N TRP A 65 -13.49 -1.37 -1.41
CA TRP A 65 -13.44 -2.18 -2.64
C TRP A 65 -12.25 -3.15 -2.63
N LEU A 66 -11.09 -2.73 -2.13
CA LEU A 66 -9.91 -3.58 -1.99
C LEU A 66 -10.23 -4.78 -1.10
N ARG A 67 -10.82 -4.52 0.08
CA ARG A 67 -11.19 -5.56 1.05
C ARG A 67 -12.11 -6.63 0.48
N VAL A 68 -13.01 -6.29 -0.43
CA VAL A 68 -13.94 -7.27 -1.03
C VAL A 68 -13.40 -7.94 -2.29
N THR A 69 -12.35 -7.40 -2.92
CA THR A 69 -11.91 -7.89 -4.24
C THR A 69 -10.47 -8.40 -4.34
N TYR A 70 -9.59 -8.13 -3.36
CA TYR A 70 -8.17 -8.50 -3.45
C TYR A 70 -7.95 -10.00 -3.69
N MET A 71 -8.82 -10.87 -3.17
CA MET A 71 -8.74 -12.32 -3.39
C MET A 71 -9.08 -12.75 -4.82
N TYR A 72 -9.80 -11.92 -5.60
CA TYR A 72 -10.36 -12.30 -6.90
C TYR A 72 -9.77 -11.51 -8.08
N SER A 73 -8.66 -10.77 -7.85
CA SER A 73 -7.74 -10.21 -8.87
C SER A 73 -8.31 -9.15 -9.85
N THR A 74 -9.53 -8.66 -9.68
CA THR A 74 -10.09 -7.69 -10.65
C THR A 74 -9.45 -6.30 -10.51
N CYS A 75 -8.55 -5.97 -11.44
CA CYS A 75 -7.89 -4.65 -11.53
C CYS A 75 -7.09 -4.26 -10.28
N LEU A 76 -6.57 -5.26 -9.54
CA LEU A 76 -5.90 -5.07 -8.26
C LEU A 76 -4.72 -4.09 -8.36
N ASN A 77 -3.82 -4.24 -9.33
CA ASN A 77 -2.70 -3.31 -9.53
C ASN A 77 -3.14 -1.84 -9.61
N LYS A 78 -4.20 -1.56 -10.36
CA LYS A 78 -4.73 -0.19 -10.55
C LYS A 78 -5.35 0.34 -9.27
N LEU A 79 -6.02 -0.54 -8.51
CA LEU A 79 -6.60 -0.18 -7.23
C LEU A 79 -5.51 0.17 -6.21
N LEU A 80 -4.45 -0.65 -6.12
CA LEU A 80 -3.30 -0.40 -5.25
C LEU A 80 -2.58 0.89 -5.64
N LYS A 81 -2.34 1.13 -6.93
CA LYS A 81 -1.76 2.41 -7.42
C LYS A 81 -2.64 3.61 -7.10
N SER A 82 -3.97 3.48 -7.21
CA SER A 82 -4.88 4.56 -6.84
C SER A 82 -4.82 4.87 -5.34
N ILE A 83 -4.67 3.86 -4.48
CA ILE A 83 -4.43 4.07 -3.05
C ILE A 83 -3.06 4.73 -2.84
N SER A 84 -2.04 4.37 -3.64
CA SER A 84 -0.70 4.96 -3.55
C SER A 84 -0.73 6.47 -3.73
N VAL A 85 -1.55 6.99 -4.66
CA VAL A 85 -1.74 8.44 -4.86
C VAL A 85 -2.09 9.17 -3.55
N PHE A 86 -2.96 8.56 -2.73
CA PHE A 86 -3.31 9.12 -1.42
C PHE A 86 -2.17 9.00 -0.41
N LEU A 87 -1.57 7.82 -0.29
CA LEU A 87 -0.54 7.56 0.72
C LEU A 87 0.78 8.28 0.45
N SER A 88 1.07 8.62 -0.81
CA SER A 88 2.25 9.40 -1.21
C SER A 88 2.00 10.91 -1.22
N ALA A 89 0.77 11.37 -0.98
CA ALA A 89 0.45 12.79 -1.04
C ALA A 89 1.22 13.56 0.03
N ALA A 90 1.96 14.60 -0.37
CA ALA A 90 2.71 15.40 0.59
C ALA A 90 1.78 16.02 1.65
N SER A 91 2.20 15.95 2.91
CA SER A 91 1.42 16.30 4.10
C SER A 91 0.17 15.45 4.38
N GLY A 92 -0.14 14.45 3.54
CA GLY A 92 -1.35 13.62 3.59
C GLY A 92 -1.38 12.55 4.69
N GLN A 93 -0.83 12.82 5.88
CA GLN A 93 -0.77 11.83 6.98
C GLN A 93 -2.16 11.29 7.37
N ARG A 94 -3.22 12.10 7.21
CA ARG A 94 -4.60 11.64 7.45
C ARG A 94 -4.97 10.42 6.60
N TYR A 95 -4.51 10.35 5.35
CA TYR A 95 -4.85 9.24 4.46
C TYR A 95 -4.20 7.95 4.91
N VAL A 96 -2.99 8.03 5.45
CA VAL A 96 -2.32 6.89 6.08
C VAL A 96 -3.10 6.43 7.30
N ILE A 97 -3.52 7.33 8.18
CA ILE A 97 -4.33 6.99 9.37
C ILE A 97 -5.65 6.31 8.96
N GLU A 98 -6.40 6.89 8.03
CA GLU A 98 -7.66 6.33 7.52
C GLU A 98 -7.43 4.93 6.89
N PHE A 99 -6.30 4.73 6.19
CA PHE A 99 -5.92 3.43 5.63
C PHE A 99 -5.57 2.41 6.71
N LEU A 100 -4.89 2.82 7.80
CA LEU A 100 -4.59 1.96 8.94
C LEU A 100 -5.86 1.54 9.69
N GLU A 101 -6.77 2.48 9.96
CA GLU A 101 -8.03 2.23 10.68
C GLU A 101 -8.96 1.25 9.95
N THR A 102 -8.88 1.21 8.61
CA THR A 102 -9.65 0.26 7.79
C THR A 102 -9.03 -1.14 7.72
N GLY A 103 -7.87 -1.35 8.36
CA GLY A 103 -7.13 -2.62 8.33
C GLY A 103 -6.34 -2.81 7.03
N GLY A 104 -6.01 -1.73 6.32
CA GLY A 104 -5.34 -1.79 5.02
C GLY A 104 -4.02 -2.56 5.04
N VAL A 105 -3.23 -2.42 6.11
CA VAL A 105 -1.94 -3.15 6.27
C VAL A 105 -2.13 -4.67 6.24
N LEU A 106 -3.13 -5.21 6.93
CA LEU A 106 -3.39 -6.65 6.94
C LEU A 106 -3.72 -7.16 5.53
N ILE A 107 -4.54 -6.43 4.78
CA ILE A 107 -4.89 -6.80 3.41
C ILE A 107 -3.66 -6.79 2.49
N LEU A 108 -2.80 -5.78 2.61
CA LEU A 108 -1.54 -5.71 1.83
C LEU A 108 -0.61 -6.88 2.13
N LEU A 109 -0.50 -7.28 3.41
CA LEU A 109 0.31 -8.42 3.82
C LEU A 109 -0.28 -9.75 3.32
N GLU A 110 -1.60 -9.90 3.35
CA GLU A 110 -2.27 -11.09 2.81
C GLU A 110 -2.07 -11.24 1.30
N ILE A 111 -2.09 -10.13 0.52
CA ILE A 111 -1.84 -10.14 -0.93
C ILE A 111 -0.50 -10.82 -1.26
N LEU A 112 0.55 -10.61 -0.45
CA LEU A 112 1.87 -11.21 -0.67
C LEU A 112 1.82 -12.75 -0.66
N GLY A 113 0.98 -13.33 0.20
CA GLY A 113 0.81 -14.77 0.38
C GLY A 113 -0.13 -15.44 -0.63
N LEU A 114 -0.84 -14.69 -1.48
CA LEU A 114 -1.77 -15.25 -2.45
C LEU A 114 -1.04 -15.75 -3.71
N ASN A 115 -0.97 -17.08 -3.88
CA ASN A 115 -0.19 -17.71 -4.96
C ASN A 115 -0.71 -17.45 -6.37
N HIS A 116 -2.01 -17.17 -6.53
CA HIS A 116 -2.63 -16.92 -7.84
C HIS A 116 -2.50 -15.46 -8.30
N LEU A 117 -2.09 -14.55 -7.41
CA LEU A 117 -1.86 -13.15 -7.77
C LEU A 117 -0.52 -12.98 -8.47
N LYS A 118 -0.47 -12.00 -9.38
CA LYS A 118 0.74 -11.71 -10.13
C LYS A 118 1.76 -11.02 -9.25
N GLU A 119 3.04 -11.23 -9.56
CA GLU A 119 4.15 -10.53 -8.89
C GLU A 119 4.03 -9.00 -8.96
N GLU A 120 3.44 -8.45 -10.03
CA GLU A 120 3.19 -7.01 -10.16
C GLU A 120 2.22 -6.46 -9.09
N ASP A 121 1.18 -7.23 -8.73
CA ASP A 121 0.21 -6.86 -7.70
C ASP A 121 0.86 -6.94 -6.29
N LYS A 122 1.65 -7.99 -6.07
CA LYS A 122 2.38 -8.19 -4.81
C LYS A 122 3.42 -7.10 -4.58
N ARG A 123 4.20 -6.78 -5.61
CA ARG A 123 5.18 -5.70 -5.57
C ARG A 123 4.53 -4.35 -5.26
N GLU A 124 3.37 -4.06 -5.86
CA GLU A 124 2.63 -2.82 -5.54
C GLU A 124 2.16 -2.79 -4.08
N SER A 125 1.81 -3.95 -3.51
CA SER A 125 1.47 -4.05 -2.08
C SER A 125 2.67 -3.78 -1.18
N VAL A 126 3.87 -4.24 -1.54
CA VAL A 126 5.12 -3.90 -0.83
C VAL A 126 5.39 -2.39 -0.87
N LYS A 127 5.17 -1.74 -2.01
CA LYS A 127 5.34 -0.28 -2.14
C LYS A 127 4.38 0.51 -1.25
N LEU A 128 3.12 0.09 -1.16
CA LEU A 128 2.17 0.71 -0.23
C LEU A 128 2.58 0.51 1.23
N LEU A 129 3.08 -0.69 1.60
CA LEU A 129 3.62 -0.93 2.94
C LEU A 129 4.84 -0.05 3.22
N GLN A 130 5.68 0.22 2.22
CA GLN A 130 6.80 1.15 2.33
C GLN A 130 6.31 2.58 2.62
N LEU A 131 5.32 3.09 1.88
CA LEU A 131 4.74 4.42 2.14
C LEU A 131 4.19 4.53 3.57
N VAL A 132 3.53 3.47 4.07
CA VAL A 132 3.07 3.39 5.46
C VAL A 132 4.25 3.42 6.42
N ALA A 133 5.28 2.59 6.21
CA ALA A 133 6.47 2.53 7.06
C ALA A 133 7.24 3.87 7.12
N ASP A 134 7.28 4.60 6.00
CA ASP A 134 7.97 5.88 5.87
C ASP A 134 7.25 7.03 6.59
N THR A 135 5.98 6.85 6.94
CA THR A 135 5.21 7.84 7.72
C THR A 135 5.75 7.99 9.14
N GLY A 136 6.35 6.94 9.72
CA GLY A 136 7.02 7.04 11.01
C GLY A 136 7.11 5.71 11.76
N ARG A 137 7.78 5.75 12.92
CA ARG A 137 8.02 4.57 13.76
C ARG A 137 6.74 3.82 14.13
N GLU A 138 5.69 4.52 14.54
CA GLU A 138 4.42 3.89 14.95
C GLU A 138 3.81 3.06 13.81
N CYS A 139 3.89 3.53 12.57
CA CYS A 139 3.43 2.78 11.40
C CYS A 139 4.28 1.54 11.13
N LYS A 140 5.61 1.62 11.35
CA LYS A 140 6.50 0.45 11.29
C LYS A 140 6.13 -0.59 12.33
N GLU A 141 5.82 -0.16 13.55
CA GLU A 141 5.38 -1.06 14.63
C GLU A 141 4.07 -1.77 14.25
N ILE A 142 3.08 -1.05 13.72
CA ILE A 142 1.81 -1.64 13.24
C ILE A 142 2.07 -2.71 12.17
N ILE A 143 2.97 -2.46 11.22
CA ILE A 143 3.34 -3.47 10.21
C ILE A 143 3.96 -4.69 10.88
N CYS A 144 4.90 -4.51 11.81
CA CYS A 144 5.56 -5.61 12.51
C CYS A 144 4.60 -6.43 13.39
N GLU A 145 3.67 -5.77 14.09
CA GLU A 145 2.63 -6.38 14.94
C GLU A 145 1.58 -7.13 14.10
N SER A 146 1.36 -6.69 12.86
CA SER A 146 0.47 -7.33 11.88
C SER A 146 1.12 -8.54 11.17
N TYR A 147 2.12 -9.18 11.78
CA TYR A 147 2.93 -10.25 11.19
C TYR A 147 3.74 -9.85 9.94
N GLY A 148 3.98 -8.55 9.74
CA GLY A 148 4.61 -8.03 8.52
C GLY A 148 5.99 -8.61 8.24
N VAL A 149 6.83 -8.79 9.27
CA VAL A 149 8.16 -9.40 9.11
C VAL A 149 8.07 -10.82 8.55
N GLN A 150 7.13 -11.62 9.06
CA GLN A 150 6.94 -12.99 8.60
C GLN A 150 6.45 -13.02 7.15
N SER A 151 5.42 -12.24 6.81
CA SER A 151 4.87 -12.19 5.45
C SER A 151 5.90 -11.69 4.43
N LEU A 152 6.70 -10.67 4.79
CA LEU A 152 7.74 -10.13 3.92
C LEU A 152 8.90 -11.10 3.73
N THR A 153 9.36 -11.78 4.78
CA THR A 153 10.46 -12.75 4.67
C THR A 153 10.05 -14.01 3.90
N GLU A 154 8.80 -14.48 4.07
CA GLU A 154 8.25 -15.56 3.24
C GLU A 154 8.13 -15.12 1.76
N PHE A 155 7.65 -13.90 1.50
CA PHE A 155 7.58 -13.38 0.14
C PHE A 155 8.96 -13.18 -0.49
N LEU A 156 9.96 -12.71 0.27
CA LEU A 156 11.36 -12.61 -0.15
C LEU A 156 11.90 -13.98 -0.60
N ALA A 157 11.62 -15.02 0.19
CA ALA A 157 12.08 -16.38 -0.06
C ALA A 157 11.41 -17.05 -1.26
N THR A 158 10.14 -16.74 -1.53
CA THR A 158 9.30 -17.42 -2.53
C THR A 158 9.14 -16.65 -3.84
N SER A 159 9.35 -15.33 -3.85
CA SER A 159 9.23 -14.50 -5.06
C SER A 159 10.32 -14.84 -6.09
N ASN A 160 9.91 -14.85 -7.36
CA ASN A 160 10.79 -15.01 -8.51
C ASN A 160 11.16 -13.67 -9.16
N SER A 161 10.61 -12.54 -8.69
CA SER A 161 10.92 -11.20 -9.24
C SER A 161 12.08 -10.56 -8.48
N ALA A 162 13.15 -10.25 -9.21
CA ALA A 162 14.31 -9.58 -8.67
C ALA A 162 13.99 -8.18 -8.14
N GLU A 163 13.07 -7.48 -8.81
CA GLU A 163 12.56 -6.17 -8.41
C GLU A 163 11.71 -6.27 -7.13
N ALA A 164 10.77 -7.23 -7.06
CA ALA A 164 9.95 -7.42 -5.87
C ALA A 164 10.81 -7.77 -4.64
N GLN A 165 11.82 -8.63 -4.80
CA GLN A 165 12.77 -8.93 -3.72
C GLN A 165 13.60 -7.70 -3.30
N GLY A 166 13.91 -6.80 -4.24
CA GLY A 166 14.59 -5.53 -3.94
C GLY A 166 13.71 -4.59 -3.12
N ASP A 167 12.44 -4.43 -3.51
CA ASP A 167 11.47 -3.60 -2.76
C ASP A 167 11.25 -4.17 -1.34
N VAL A 168 11.20 -5.50 -1.20
CA VAL A 168 11.07 -6.16 0.11
C VAL A 168 12.32 -5.97 0.98
N GLN A 169 13.51 -6.01 0.38
CA GLN A 169 14.76 -5.73 1.10
C GLN A 169 14.72 -4.32 1.71
N VAL A 170 14.39 -3.31 0.90
CA VAL A 170 14.29 -1.91 1.35
C VAL A 170 13.31 -1.77 2.51
N LEU A 171 12.15 -2.45 2.43
CA LEU A 171 11.15 -2.42 3.49
C LEU A 171 11.63 -3.13 4.76
N LEU A 172 12.19 -4.33 4.66
CA LEU A 172 12.71 -5.06 5.82
C LEU A 172 13.84 -4.30 6.52
N ASP A 173 14.74 -3.67 5.75
CA ASP A 173 15.76 -2.77 6.29
C ASP A 173 15.10 -1.60 7.01
N SER A 174 14.14 -0.91 6.39
CA SER A 174 13.43 0.21 7.04
C SER A 174 12.71 -0.21 8.33
N LEU A 175 12.12 -1.41 8.36
CA LEU A 175 11.45 -1.95 9.56
C LEU A 175 12.44 -2.28 10.68
N GLY A 176 13.69 -2.64 10.37
CA GLY A 176 14.74 -2.89 11.36
C GLY A 176 15.41 -1.61 11.87
N HIS A 177 15.49 -0.57 11.05
CA HIS A 177 16.15 0.70 11.37
C HIS A 177 15.22 1.67 12.11
N ASN A 178 15.75 2.31 13.17
CA ASN A 178 15.00 3.25 14.03
C ASN A 178 13.72 2.66 14.66
N ASN A 179 13.68 1.33 14.83
CA ASN A 179 12.56 0.57 15.38
C ASN A 179 13.05 -0.49 16.39
N PRO A 180 13.57 -0.07 17.57
CA PRO A 180 14.24 -0.97 18.51
C PRO A 180 13.32 -2.08 19.05
N LYS A 181 12.02 -1.82 19.16
CA LYS A 181 11.02 -2.79 19.64
C LYS A 181 10.93 -4.04 18.75
N HIS A 182 11.07 -3.87 17.43
CA HIS A 182 10.93 -4.96 16.46
C HIS A 182 12.23 -5.31 15.73
N GLN A 183 13.34 -4.64 16.01
CA GLN A 183 14.64 -4.93 15.38
C GLN A 183 15.04 -6.41 15.50
N ASN A 184 14.86 -7.03 16.68
CA ASN A 184 15.15 -8.45 16.89
C ASN A 184 14.17 -9.37 16.12
N GLN A 185 12.93 -8.95 15.93
CA GLN A 185 11.96 -9.68 15.11
C GLN A 185 12.42 -9.71 13.65
N VAL A 186 12.86 -8.57 13.10
CA VAL A 186 13.43 -8.47 11.75
C VAL A 186 14.68 -9.34 11.63
N TYR A 187 15.61 -9.23 12.58
CA TYR A 187 16.82 -10.07 12.61
C TYR A 187 16.50 -11.57 12.55
N LYS A 188 15.59 -12.05 13.41
CA LYS A 188 15.16 -13.46 13.42
C LYS A 188 14.48 -13.87 12.12
N GLY A 189 13.67 -12.99 11.54
CA GLY A 189 13.04 -13.21 10.24
C GLY A 189 14.06 -13.40 9.13
N LEU A 190 15.10 -12.56 9.07
CA LEU A 190 16.18 -12.67 8.09
C LEU A 190 16.99 -13.96 8.26
N VAL A 191 17.30 -14.37 9.49
CA VAL A 191 17.96 -15.66 9.77
C VAL A 191 17.13 -16.83 9.24
N ALA A 192 15.80 -16.76 9.34
CA ALA A 192 14.89 -17.80 8.84
C ALA A 192 14.84 -17.88 7.29
N VAL A 193 15.33 -16.87 6.57
CA VAL A 193 15.46 -16.90 5.09
C VAL A 193 16.71 -17.67 4.65
N LEU A 194 17.77 -17.72 5.47
CA LEU A 194 19.03 -18.38 5.12
C LEU A 194 18.92 -19.85 4.71
N PRO A 195 18.10 -20.71 5.36
CA PRO A 195 17.97 -22.10 4.94
C PRO A 195 17.08 -22.32 3.69
N ARG A 196 16.49 -21.26 3.09
CA ARG A 196 15.56 -21.38 1.95
C ARG A 196 16.30 -21.55 0.61
N ASP A 197 15.63 -22.12 -0.40
CA ASP A 197 16.26 -22.49 -1.67
C ASP A 197 16.67 -21.30 -2.57
N SER A 198 16.12 -20.11 -2.33
CA SER A 198 16.40 -18.91 -3.14
C SER A 198 17.76 -18.30 -2.80
N ARG A 199 18.78 -18.59 -3.62
CA ARG A 199 20.14 -18.01 -3.50
C ARG A 199 20.15 -16.49 -3.46
N ARG A 200 19.23 -15.84 -4.18
CA ARG A 200 19.09 -14.38 -4.16
C ARG A 200 18.54 -13.90 -2.83
N ALA A 201 17.44 -14.50 -2.35
CA ALA A 201 16.88 -14.18 -1.03
C ALA A 201 17.90 -14.36 0.09
N GLN A 202 18.66 -15.47 0.09
CA GLN A 202 19.76 -15.71 1.03
C GLN A 202 20.80 -14.58 1.02
N ARG A 203 21.23 -14.14 -0.18
CA ARG A 203 22.22 -13.06 -0.33
C ARG A 203 21.69 -11.74 0.21
N LEU A 204 20.43 -11.39 -0.10
CA LEU A 204 19.80 -10.17 0.39
C LEU A 204 19.66 -10.22 1.92
N ALA A 205 19.24 -11.37 2.48
CA ALA A 205 19.17 -11.58 3.92
C ALA A 205 20.53 -11.39 4.62
N LEU A 206 21.61 -11.95 4.06
CA LEU A 206 22.97 -11.76 4.60
C LEU A 206 23.43 -10.29 4.55
N GLN A 207 23.11 -9.56 3.48
CA GLN A 207 23.43 -8.14 3.37
C GLN A 207 22.73 -7.32 4.45
N MET A 208 21.43 -7.54 4.64
CA MET A 208 20.65 -6.86 5.69
C MET A 208 21.17 -7.21 7.10
N LEU A 209 21.44 -8.50 7.37
CA LEU A 209 22.01 -8.94 8.64
C LEU A 209 23.36 -8.29 8.95
N GLY A 210 24.21 -8.08 7.92
CA GLY A 210 25.49 -7.39 8.07
C GLY A 210 25.34 -5.89 8.37
N ALA A 211 24.29 -5.24 7.87
CA ALA A 211 24.01 -3.83 8.13
C ALA A 211 23.37 -3.56 9.51
N MET A 212 22.79 -4.59 10.15
CA MET A 212 22.16 -4.49 11.47
C MET A 212 23.13 -4.70 12.64
N GLN A 213 24.39 -5.04 12.38
CA GLN A 213 25.47 -5.22 13.37
C GLN A 213 26.15 -3.88 13.69
#